data_AF-X1DKN2-F1
#
_entry.id   AF-X1DKN2-F1
#
_cell.length_a   1.000
_cell.length_b   1.000
_cell.length_c   1.000
_cell.angle_alpha   90.00
_cell.angle_beta   90.00
_cell.angle_gamma   90.00
#
_symmetry.space_group_name_H-M   'P 1'
#
loop_
_entity.id
_entity.type
_entity.pdbx_description
1 polymer ?
#
loop_
_entity_poly.entity_id
_entity_poly.type
_entity_poly.pdbx_seq_one_letter_code
_entity_poly.pdbx_strand_id
1 'polypeptide(L)'
;EAGASSAGQFTPPIMGAVAFILAELIGQPYYVVAVAAILPALFFYFSMFASVYAEAVRLGIKALPEEDRPQITLDDWVESLRFIVPLVMVVVVLFAGRSPAMAGFVAIVAGLVIALAIDLITPSKRSALIRYPARLLAAFKRGGAACGQILVAVGSIGIVIAVVKLTGVAGNFGGLVQQVAEGSLFFALCVTMFACLILGLGLPTVPAYLFIVLFVGPVIQKLGVDIL
;
A
#
# COMPACT_ATOMS: atom_id res chain seq x y z
N GLU A 1 12.02 -5.70 -10.29
CA GLU A 1 10.67 -6.15 -9.92
C GLU A 1 10.38 -6.08 -8.41
N ALA A 2 11.16 -6.76 -7.56
CA ALA A 2 10.91 -6.75 -6.10
C ALA A 2 10.81 -5.34 -5.48
N GLY A 3 11.72 -4.41 -5.84
CA GLY A 3 11.67 -3.03 -5.36
C GLY A 3 10.42 -2.25 -5.80
N ALA A 4 10.01 -2.41 -7.06
CA ALA A 4 8.81 -1.76 -7.61
C ALA A 4 7.52 -2.30 -6.99
N SER A 5 7.49 -3.60 -6.68
CA SER A 5 6.36 -4.25 -6.00
C SER A 5 6.21 -3.77 -4.55
N SER A 6 7.32 -3.65 -3.81
CA SER A 6 7.32 -3.10 -2.45
C SER A 6 6.83 -1.65 -2.41
N ALA A 7 7.18 -0.84 -3.42
CA ALA A 7 6.74 0.54 -3.54
C ALA A 7 5.22 0.70 -3.70
N GLY A 8 4.57 -0.28 -4.35
CA GLY A 8 3.12 -0.32 -4.49
C GLY A 8 2.37 -0.34 -3.16
N GLN A 9 3.01 -0.77 -2.06
CA GLN A 9 2.39 -0.83 -0.74
C GLN A 9 2.11 0.55 -0.12
N PHE A 10 2.81 1.61 -0.54
CA PHE A 10 2.56 2.98 -0.07
C PHE A 10 2.20 3.97 -1.18
N THR A 11 2.07 3.48 -2.42
CA THR A 11 1.76 4.33 -3.58
C THR A 11 0.24 4.45 -3.79
N PRO A 12 -0.32 5.66 -3.87
CA PRO A 12 -1.72 5.90 -4.22
C PRO A 12 -2.09 5.28 -5.58
N PRO A 13 -3.32 4.75 -5.77
CA PRO A 13 -4.45 4.63 -4.84
C PRO A 13 -4.58 3.24 -4.22
N ILE A 14 -3.64 2.33 -4.50
CA ILE A 14 -3.71 0.94 -4.02
C ILE A 14 -3.23 0.83 -2.58
N MET A 15 -2.24 1.67 -2.20
CA MET A 15 -1.60 1.79 -0.87
C MET A 15 -2.11 0.72 0.07
N GLY A 16 -1.35 -0.37 0.22
CA GLY A 16 -1.81 -1.62 0.82
C GLY A 16 -2.54 -1.43 2.16
N ALA A 17 -3.17 -2.49 2.69
CA ALA A 17 -4.14 -2.43 3.81
C ALA A 17 -3.78 -1.48 4.99
N VAL A 18 -2.49 -1.26 5.23
CA VAL A 18 -1.92 -0.26 6.14
C VAL A 18 -2.50 1.14 5.97
N ALA A 19 -2.64 1.66 4.75
CA ALA A 19 -3.10 3.04 4.54
C ALA A 19 -4.56 3.25 4.98
N PHE A 20 -5.39 2.20 4.90
CA PHE A 20 -6.75 2.22 5.44
C PHE A 20 -6.75 2.25 6.96
N ILE A 21 -5.91 1.43 7.59
CA ILE A 21 -5.75 1.42 9.05
C ILE A 21 -5.22 2.78 9.52
N LEU A 22 -4.29 3.37 8.79
CA LEU A 22 -3.74 4.69 9.10
C LEU A 22 -4.80 5.78 9.03
N ALA A 23 -5.61 5.81 7.97
CA ALA A 23 -6.72 6.75 7.83
C ALA A 23 -7.71 6.62 8.99
N GLU A 24 -8.02 5.38 9.40
CA GLU A 24 -8.92 5.09 10.51
C GLU A 24 -8.33 5.51 11.87
N LEU A 25 -7.04 5.29 12.11
CA LEU A 25 -6.36 5.70 13.35
C LEU A 25 -6.26 7.23 13.49
N ILE A 26 -6.02 7.93 12.39
CA ILE A 26 -5.94 9.40 12.37
C ILE A 26 -7.34 10.03 12.35
N GLY A 27 -8.38 9.24 12.01
CA GLY A 27 -9.76 9.72 11.89
C GLY A 27 -10.00 10.61 10.67
N GLN A 28 -9.18 10.45 9.63
CA GLN A 28 -9.20 11.29 8.43
C GLN A 28 -9.57 10.46 7.20
N PRO A 29 -10.21 11.07 6.18
CA PRO A 29 -10.54 10.35 4.96
C PRO A 29 -9.30 9.79 4.26
N TYR A 30 -9.41 8.59 3.68
CA TYR A 30 -8.31 7.93 2.97
C TYR A 30 -7.65 8.81 1.90
N TYR A 31 -8.43 9.63 1.18
CA TYR A 31 -7.90 10.50 0.13
C TYR A 31 -6.84 11.48 0.67
N VAL A 32 -6.94 11.92 1.93
CA VAL A 32 -5.96 12.83 2.56
C VAL A 32 -4.62 12.12 2.68
N VAL A 33 -4.64 10.89 3.21
CA VAL A 33 -3.45 10.02 3.33
C VAL A 33 -2.88 9.72 1.94
N ALA A 34 -3.74 9.47 0.96
CA ALA A 34 -3.32 9.19 -0.40
C ALA A 34 -2.61 10.36 -1.06
N VAL A 35 -3.18 11.56 -0.99
CA VAL A 35 -2.56 12.76 -1.57
C VAL A 35 -1.21 13.05 -0.89
N ALA A 36 -1.12 12.90 0.43
CA ALA A 36 0.13 13.08 1.16
C ALA A 36 1.24 12.11 0.71
N ALA A 37 0.88 10.89 0.30
CA ALA A 37 1.83 9.87 -0.14
C ALA A 37 2.30 9.99 -1.60
N ILE A 38 1.69 10.87 -2.41
CA ILE A 38 2.08 11.05 -3.82
C ILE A 38 3.54 11.50 -3.93
N LEU A 39 3.93 12.52 -3.17
CA LEU A 39 5.26 13.10 -3.27
C LEU A 39 6.37 12.10 -2.85
N PRO A 40 6.27 11.38 -1.71
CA PRO A 40 7.19 10.31 -1.37
C PRO A 40 7.25 9.20 -2.44
N ALA A 41 6.10 8.79 -2.98
CA ALA A 41 6.04 7.76 -4.02
C ALA A 41 6.78 8.20 -5.30
N LEU A 42 6.59 9.45 -5.73
CA LEU A 42 7.28 10.00 -6.89
C LEU A 42 8.80 10.01 -6.70
N PHE A 43 9.30 10.46 -5.54
CA PHE A 43 10.74 10.45 -5.27
C PHE A 43 11.30 9.02 -5.23
N PHE A 44 10.56 8.08 -4.64
CA PHE A 44 10.97 6.67 -4.60
C PHE A 44 11.06 6.09 -6.02
N TYR A 45 10.02 6.24 -6.84
CA TYR A 45 10.04 5.70 -8.21
C TYR A 45 11.11 6.38 -9.06
N PHE A 46 11.27 7.70 -8.95
CA PHE A 46 12.33 8.41 -9.66
C PHE A 46 13.72 7.87 -9.28
N SER A 47 14.01 7.76 -7.98
CA SER A 47 15.28 7.22 -7.49
C SER A 47 15.51 5.78 -7.96
N MET A 48 14.47 4.94 -7.89
CA MET A 48 14.54 3.55 -8.34
C MET A 48 14.79 3.46 -9.85
N PHE A 49 14.04 4.22 -10.67
CA PHE A 49 14.23 4.26 -12.13
C PHE A 49 15.62 4.74 -12.50
N ALA A 50 16.10 5.81 -11.88
CA ALA A 50 17.45 6.32 -12.11
C ALA A 50 18.52 5.28 -11.76
N SER A 51 18.37 4.58 -10.64
CA SER A 51 19.30 3.54 -10.20
C SER A 51 19.32 2.33 -11.14
N VAL A 52 18.13 1.84 -11.55
CA VAL A 52 18.01 0.73 -12.49
C VAL A 52 18.55 1.11 -13.86
N TYR A 53 18.28 2.33 -14.32
CA TYR A 53 18.80 2.84 -15.60
C TYR A 53 20.32 2.95 -15.58
N ALA A 54 20.91 3.53 -14.52
CA ALA A 54 22.35 3.64 -14.38
C ALA A 54 23.03 2.26 -14.37
N GLU A 55 22.47 1.29 -13.66
CA GLU A 55 23.02 -0.07 -13.61
C GLU A 55 22.84 -0.81 -14.96
N ALA A 56 21.71 -0.61 -15.65
CA ALA A 56 21.50 -1.18 -16.99
C ALA A 56 22.50 -0.64 -18.02
N VAL A 57 22.78 0.67 -17.99
CA VAL A 57 23.81 1.31 -18.82
C VAL A 57 25.20 0.77 -18.47
N ARG A 58 25.52 0.65 -17.17
CA ARG A 58 26.78 0.09 -16.69
C ARG A 58 27.01 -1.34 -17.14
N LEU A 59 25.96 -2.16 -17.17
CA LEU A 59 25.99 -3.55 -17.63
C LEU A 59 25.88 -3.69 -19.16
N GLY A 60 25.71 -2.58 -19.89
CA GLY A 60 25.57 -2.58 -21.35
C GLY A 60 24.30 -3.28 -21.85
N ILE A 61 23.24 -3.33 -21.04
CA ILE A 61 21.96 -3.95 -21.42
C ILE A 61 21.32 -3.12 -22.53
N LYS A 62 21.09 -3.74 -23.69
CA LYS A 62 20.45 -3.12 -24.86
C LYS A 62 18.97 -3.46 -24.92
N ALA A 63 18.21 -2.61 -25.57
CA ALA A 63 16.82 -2.90 -25.89
C ALA A 63 16.71 -4.13 -26.80
N LEU A 64 15.64 -4.91 -26.61
CA LEU A 64 15.34 -6.04 -27.48
C LEU A 64 15.12 -5.57 -28.93
N PRO A 65 15.63 -6.32 -29.93
CA PRO A 65 15.31 -6.12 -31.34
C PRO A 65 13.79 -6.07 -31.55
N GLU A 66 13.30 -5.28 -32.51
CA GLU A 66 11.85 -5.12 -32.73
C GLU A 66 11.13 -6.43 -33.03
N GLU A 67 11.83 -7.37 -33.66
CA GLU A 67 11.33 -8.71 -34.01
C GLU A 67 11.08 -9.60 -32.78
N ASP A 68 11.84 -9.41 -31.71
CA ASP A 68 11.73 -10.17 -30.46
C ASP A 68 10.73 -9.54 -29.47
N ARG A 69 10.11 -8.41 -29.83
CA ARG A 69 9.16 -7.73 -28.95
C ARG A 69 7.81 -8.42 -29.01
N PRO A 70 7.23 -8.83 -27.87
CA PRO A 70 5.86 -9.35 -27.86
C PRO A 70 4.90 -8.26 -28.36
N GLN A 71 4.14 -8.58 -29.39
CA GLN A 71 3.13 -7.68 -29.94
C GLN A 71 1.89 -7.74 -29.05
N ILE A 72 1.48 -6.60 -28.52
CA ILE A 72 0.25 -6.50 -27.71
C ILE A 72 -0.94 -6.66 -28.67
N THR A 73 -1.71 -7.72 -28.46
CA THR A 73 -2.89 -8.03 -29.27
C THR A 73 -4.14 -7.38 -28.69
N LEU A 74 -5.22 -7.32 -29.48
CA LEU A 74 -6.53 -6.87 -28.97
C LEU A 74 -7.05 -7.77 -27.84
N ASP A 75 -6.72 -9.06 -27.88
CA ASP A 75 -7.08 -9.99 -26.81
C ASP A 75 -6.38 -9.61 -25.49
N ASP A 76 -5.12 -9.17 -25.54
CA ASP A 76 -4.39 -8.69 -24.34
C ASP A 76 -5.04 -7.44 -23.74
N TRP A 77 -5.54 -6.53 -24.58
CA TRP A 77 -6.30 -5.36 -24.11
C TRP A 77 -7.61 -5.76 -23.44
N VAL A 78 -8.35 -6.70 -24.03
CA VAL A 78 -9.60 -7.22 -23.44
C VAL A 78 -9.31 -7.94 -22.12
N GLU A 79 -8.26 -8.75 -22.05
CA GLU A 79 -7.86 -9.42 -20.80
C GLU A 79 -7.39 -8.42 -19.74
N SER A 80 -6.75 -7.32 -20.14
CA SER A 80 -6.32 -6.25 -19.23
C SER A 80 -7.51 -5.57 -18.53
N LEU A 81 -8.71 -5.57 -19.14
CA LEU A 81 -9.92 -5.04 -18.50
C LEU A 81 -10.27 -5.78 -17.20
N ARG A 82 -9.89 -7.05 -17.07
CA ARG A 82 -10.08 -7.83 -15.82
C ARG A 82 -9.36 -7.21 -14.62
N PHE A 83 -8.30 -6.44 -14.85
CA PHE A 83 -7.53 -5.75 -13.81
C PHE A 83 -7.81 -4.24 -13.78
N ILE A 84 -7.90 -3.61 -14.96
CA ILE A 84 -8.10 -2.16 -15.06
C ILE A 84 -9.46 -1.76 -14.49
N VAL A 85 -10.55 -2.50 -14.81
CA VAL A 85 -11.88 -2.11 -14.35
C VAL A 85 -11.98 -2.13 -12.82
N PRO A 86 -11.62 -3.22 -12.10
CA PRO A 86 -11.62 -3.21 -10.64
C PRO A 86 -10.75 -2.11 -10.04
N LEU A 87 -9.57 -1.87 -10.61
CA LEU A 87 -8.66 -0.83 -10.15
C LEU A 87 -9.30 0.55 -10.26
N VAL A 88 -9.83 0.90 -11.44
CA VAL A 88 -10.54 2.16 -11.68
C VAL A 88 -11.71 2.32 -10.72
N MET A 89 -12.48 1.25 -10.46
CA MET A 89 -13.57 1.29 -9.49
C MET A 89 -13.09 1.59 -8.07
N VAL A 90 -11.95 1.04 -7.63
CA VAL A 90 -11.34 1.40 -6.33
C VAL A 90 -11.05 2.90 -6.30
N VAL A 91 -10.39 3.43 -7.33
CA VAL A 91 -10.04 4.86 -7.40
C VAL A 91 -11.30 5.72 -7.33
N VAL A 92 -12.27 5.49 -8.21
CA VAL A 92 -13.48 6.31 -8.31
C VAL A 92 -14.26 6.31 -7.00
N VAL A 93 -14.41 5.16 -6.34
CA VAL A 93 -15.15 5.06 -5.07
C VAL A 93 -14.42 5.77 -3.92
N LEU A 94 -13.09 5.67 -3.85
CA LEU A 94 -12.30 6.37 -2.83
C LEU A 94 -12.31 7.89 -3.03
N PHE A 95 -12.18 8.36 -4.26
CA PHE A 95 -12.27 9.79 -4.59
C PHE A 95 -13.68 10.36 -4.43
N ALA A 96 -14.71 9.51 -4.52
CA ALA A 96 -16.09 9.87 -4.15
C ALA A 96 -16.31 9.95 -2.62
N GLY A 97 -15.26 9.81 -1.81
CA GLY A 97 -15.33 9.93 -0.34
C GLY A 97 -15.99 8.75 0.36
N ARG A 98 -16.15 7.61 -0.32
CA ARG A 98 -16.71 6.39 0.28
C ARG A 98 -15.65 5.64 1.08
N SER A 99 -16.11 4.73 1.94
CA SER A 99 -15.21 3.95 2.77
C SER A 99 -14.34 2.99 1.93
N PRO A 100 -13.12 2.69 2.38
CA PRO A 100 -12.27 1.66 1.79
C PRO A 100 -12.94 0.30 1.60
N ALA A 101 -13.75 -0.11 2.59
CA ALA A 101 -14.49 -1.37 2.52
C ALA A 101 -15.47 -1.39 1.34
N MET A 102 -16.16 -0.27 1.09
CA MET A 102 -17.06 -0.14 -0.06
C MET A 102 -16.28 -0.17 -1.38
N ALA A 103 -15.13 0.51 -1.47
CA ALA A 103 -14.28 0.48 -2.65
C ALA A 103 -13.82 -0.95 -2.99
N GLY A 104 -13.37 -1.71 -1.97
CA GLY A 104 -13.00 -3.11 -2.12
C GLY A 104 -14.17 -3.99 -2.57
N PHE A 105 -15.35 -3.82 -1.97
CA PHE A 105 -16.54 -4.58 -2.36
C PHE A 105 -16.95 -4.33 -3.82
N VAL A 106 -17.04 -3.05 -4.21
CA VAL A 106 -17.40 -2.67 -5.59
C VAL A 106 -16.37 -3.20 -6.60
N ALA A 107 -15.08 -3.15 -6.26
CA ALA A 107 -14.03 -3.69 -7.11
C ALA A 107 -14.11 -5.21 -7.29
N ILE A 108 -14.41 -5.96 -6.23
CA ILE A 108 -14.64 -7.42 -6.29
C ILE A 108 -15.82 -7.73 -7.21
N VAL A 109 -16.95 -7.04 -7.03
CA VAL A 109 -18.15 -7.23 -7.84
C VAL A 109 -17.86 -6.88 -9.31
N ALA A 110 -17.23 -5.73 -9.56
CA ALA A 110 -16.87 -5.29 -10.91
C ALA A 110 -15.92 -6.29 -11.59
N GLY A 111 -14.92 -6.82 -10.86
CA GLY A 111 -13.99 -7.82 -11.37
C GLY A 111 -14.68 -9.13 -11.72
N LEU A 112 -15.61 -9.58 -10.88
CA LEU A 112 -16.40 -10.77 -11.15
C LEU A 112 -17.29 -10.59 -12.39
N VAL A 113 -17.96 -9.45 -12.51
CA VAL A 113 -18.84 -9.13 -13.66
C VAL A 113 -18.04 -9.06 -14.96
N ILE A 114 -16.91 -8.37 -14.97
CA ILE A 114 -16.05 -8.27 -16.17
C ILE A 114 -15.45 -9.63 -16.54
N ALA A 115 -14.98 -10.40 -15.56
CA ALA A 115 -14.48 -11.75 -15.82
C ALA A 115 -15.55 -12.65 -16.44
N LEU A 116 -16.78 -12.62 -15.90
CA LEU A 116 -17.92 -13.35 -16.45
C LEU A 116 -18.27 -12.88 -17.87
N ALA A 117 -18.33 -11.56 -18.09
CA ALA A 117 -18.65 -10.99 -19.39
C ALA A 117 -17.65 -11.43 -20.46
N ILE A 118 -16.35 -11.34 -20.18
CA ILE A 118 -15.29 -11.76 -21.12
C ILE A 118 -15.35 -13.27 -21.36
N ASP A 119 -15.48 -14.10 -20.33
CA ASP A 119 -15.51 -15.56 -20.48
C ASP A 119 -16.80 -16.07 -21.18
N LEU A 120 -17.90 -15.31 -21.14
CA LEU A 120 -19.13 -15.60 -21.88
C LEU A 120 -19.04 -15.21 -23.37
N ILE A 121 -18.40 -14.07 -23.65
CA ILE A 121 -18.24 -13.55 -25.02
C ILE A 121 -17.21 -14.39 -25.79
N THR A 122 -16.14 -14.84 -25.13
CA THR A 122 -15.05 -15.61 -25.75
C THR A 122 -15.35 -17.12 -25.76
N PRO A 123 -15.67 -17.73 -26.93
CA PRO A 123 -16.16 -19.12 -26.98
C PRO A 123 -15.17 -20.15 -26.45
N SER A 124 -13.86 -19.93 -26.66
CA SER A 124 -12.79 -20.81 -26.17
C SER A 124 -12.68 -20.84 -24.64
N LYS A 125 -13.19 -19.83 -23.95
CA LYS A 125 -13.13 -19.69 -22.49
C LYS A 125 -14.42 -20.12 -21.78
N ARG A 126 -15.49 -20.45 -22.52
CA ARG A 126 -16.78 -20.84 -21.93
C ARG A 126 -16.71 -22.11 -21.07
N SER A 127 -15.83 -23.05 -21.39
CA SER A 127 -15.61 -24.24 -20.55
C SER A 127 -15.08 -23.88 -19.14
N ALA A 128 -14.50 -22.70 -18.97
CA ALA A 128 -14.07 -22.19 -17.67
C ALA A 128 -15.26 -21.77 -16.78
N LEU A 129 -16.43 -21.46 -17.35
CA LEU A 129 -17.65 -21.06 -16.61
C LEU A 129 -18.08 -22.11 -15.59
N ILE A 130 -17.93 -23.39 -15.94
CA ILE A 130 -18.29 -24.53 -15.08
C ILE A 130 -17.46 -24.53 -13.77
N ARG A 131 -16.25 -23.96 -13.81
CA ARG A 131 -15.33 -23.89 -12.65
C ARG A 131 -15.53 -22.64 -11.79
N TYR A 132 -16.40 -21.71 -12.15
CA TYR A 132 -16.64 -20.48 -11.38
C TYR A 132 -17.05 -20.71 -9.93
N PRO A 133 -18.03 -21.58 -9.60
CA PRO A 133 -18.41 -21.79 -8.20
C PRO A 133 -17.24 -22.31 -7.35
N ALA A 134 -16.44 -23.24 -7.90
CA ALA A 134 -15.24 -23.74 -7.23
C ALA A 134 -14.16 -22.65 -7.06
N ARG A 135 -13.96 -21.81 -8.07
CA ARG A 135 -13.02 -20.67 -8.01
C ARG A 135 -13.46 -19.61 -6.99
N LEU A 136 -14.76 -19.33 -6.93
CA LEU A 136 -15.33 -18.38 -5.98
C LEU A 136 -15.15 -18.89 -4.55
N LEU A 137 -15.46 -20.17 -4.30
CA LEU A 137 -15.24 -20.79 -2.99
C LEU A 137 -13.75 -20.75 -2.59
N ALA A 138 -12.84 -21.04 -3.54
CA ALA A 138 -11.41 -20.95 -3.31
C ALA A 138 -10.96 -19.50 -3.02
N ALA A 139 -11.54 -18.51 -3.71
CA ALA A 139 -11.29 -17.09 -3.46
C ALA A 139 -11.78 -16.66 -2.06
N PHE A 140 -12.98 -17.08 -1.64
CA PHE A 140 -13.48 -16.85 -0.29
C PHE A 140 -12.57 -17.50 0.78
N LYS A 141 -12.09 -18.73 0.54
CA LYS A 141 -11.15 -19.39 1.45
C LYS A 141 -9.85 -18.60 1.59
N ARG A 142 -9.27 -18.14 0.48
CA ARG A 142 -8.04 -17.31 0.48
C ARG A 142 -8.27 -15.95 1.13
N GLY A 143 -9.39 -15.30 0.83
CA GLY A 143 -9.78 -14.03 1.43
C GLY A 143 -9.97 -14.15 2.94
N GLY A 144 -10.67 -15.20 3.41
CA GLY A 144 -10.84 -15.48 4.83
C GLY A 144 -9.52 -15.74 5.56
N ALA A 145 -8.60 -16.49 4.94
CA ALA A 145 -7.27 -16.71 5.49
C ALA A 145 -6.47 -15.39 5.60
N ALA A 146 -6.50 -14.56 4.57
CA ALA A 146 -5.85 -13.25 4.58
C ALA A 146 -6.45 -12.32 5.64
N CYS A 147 -7.79 -12.27 5.76
CA CYS A 147 -8.47 -11.54 6.82
C CYS A 147 -8.06 -12.03 8.21
N GLY A 148 -7.97 -13.34 8.42
CA GLY A 148 -7.52 -13.92 9.68
C GLY A 148 -6.09 -13.50 10.04
N GLN A 149 -5.17 -13.48 9.08
CA GLN A 149 -3.80 -13.00 9.29
C GLN A 149 -3.76 -11.52 9.68
N ILE A 150 -4.52 -10.67 9.00
CA ILE A 150 -4.60 -9.24 9.32
C ILE A 150 -5.21 -9.04 10.72
N LEU A 151 -6.26 -9.78 11.06
CA LEU A 151 -6.92 -9.67 12.36
C LEU A 151 -5.98 -10.00 13.52
N VAL A 152 -5.21 -11.09 13.41
CA VAL A 152 -4.21 -11.46 14.43
C VAL A 152 -3.12 -10.38 14.52
N ALA A 153 -2.59 -9.91 13.40
CA ALA A 153 -1.55 -8.88 13.39
C ALA A 153 -2.02 -7.58 14.05
N VAL A 154 -3.18 -7.06 13.63
CA VAL A 154 -3.77 -5.82 14.18
C VAL A 154 -4.12 -5.99 15.66
N GLY A 155 -4.65 -7.14 16.06
CA GLY A 155 -4.94 -7.45 17.46
C GLY A 155 -3.69 -7.45 18.35
N SER A 156 -2.61 -8.12 17.92
CA SER A 156 -1.33 -8.12 18.64
C SER A 156 -0.72 -6.72 18.73
N ILE A 157 -0.80 -5.93 17.65
CA ILE A 157 -0.34 -4.54 17.66
C ILE A 157 -1.18 -3.65 18.57
N GLY A 158 -2.49 -3.87 18.66
CA GLY A 158 -3.34 -3.17 19.62
C GLY A 158 -2.85 -3.31 21.06
N ILE A 159 -2.39 -4.52 21.44
CA ILE A 159 -1.80 -4.78 22.76
C ILE A 159 -0.50 -3.98 22.94
N VAL A 160 0.40 -4.01 21.93
CA VAL A 160 1.65 -3.24 21.96
C VAL A 160 1.37 -1.74 22.09
N ILE A 161 0.42 -1.21 21.31
CA ILE A 161 -0.03 0.18 21.38
C ILE A 161 -0.52 0.52 22.78
N ALA A 162 -1.34 -0.34 23.39
CA ALA A 162 -1.86 -0.11 24.75
C ALA A 162 -0.73 -0.06 25.79
N VAL A 163 0.22 -0.99 25.74
CA VAL A 163 1.36 -1.02 26.67
C VAL A 163 2.25 0.21 26.50
N VAL A 164 2.59 0.58 25.26
CA VAL A 164 3.42 1.77 24.98
C VAL A 164 2.72 3.05 25.45
N LYS A 165 1.40 3.16 25.26
CA LYS A 165 0.60 4.28 25.74
C LYS A 165 0.56 4.37 27.27
N LEU A 166 0.39 3.24 27.95
CA LEU A 166 0.34 3.17 29.43
C LEU A 166 1.71 3.38 30.08
N THR A 167 2.79 2.89 29.47
CA THR A 167 4.15 3.03 29.98
C THR A 167 4.76 4.41 29.70
N GLY A 168 4.16 5.19 28.80
CA GLY A 168 4.66 6.51 28.42
C GLY A 168 5.94 6.49 27.58
N VAL A 169 6.37 5.31 27.09
CA VAL A 169 7.62 5.14 26.34
C VAL A 169 7.65 6.02 25.09
N ALA A 170 6.55 6.07 24.32
CA ALA A 170 6.46 6.93 23.14
C ALA A 170 6.58 8.43 23.50
N GLY A 171 5.98 8.85 24.62
CA GLY A 171 6.05 10.23 25.10
C GLY A 171 7.46 10.62 25.56
N ASN A 172 8.16 9.70 26.22
CA ASN A 172 9.56 9.88 26.64
C ASN A 172 10.50 9.93 25.44
N PHE A 173 10.29 9.06 24.44
CA PHE A 173 11.06 9.08 23.20
C PHE A 173 10.91 10.43 22.46
N GLY A 174 9.68 10.95 22.35
CA GLY A 174 9.47 12.29 21.79
C GLY A 174 10.16 13.40 22.57
N GLY A 175 10.23 13.29 23.90
CA GLY A 175 11.01 14.21 24.74
C GLY A 175 12.51 14.14 24.47
N LEU A 176 13.07 12.93 24.31
CA LEU A 176 14.48 12.74 23.96
C LEU A 176 14.82 13.33 22.59
N VAL A 177 13.97 13.10 21.58
CA VAL A 177 14.16 13.69 20.25
C VAL A 177 14.14 15.21 20.32
N GLN A 178 13.22 15.80 21.07
CA GLN A 178 13.13 17.26 21.24
C GLN A 178 14.37 17.85 21.94
N GLN A 179 14.91 17.15 22.94
CA GLN A 179 16.14 17.54 23.62
C GLN A 179 17.35 17.48 22.69
N VAL A 180 17.50 16.39 21.92
CA VAL A 180 18.60 16.21 20.96
C VAL A 180 18.50 17.20 19.80
N ALA A 181 17.28 17.55 19.38
CA ALA A 181 17.06 18.48 18.28
C ALA A 181 17.14 19.96 18.68
N GLU A 182 17.32 20.27 19.97
CA GLU A 182 17.41 21.64 20.51
C GLU A 182 16.24 22.56 20.06
N GLY A 183 15.07 21.99 19.83
CA GLY A 183 13.90 22.72 19.32
C GLY A 183 13.88 22.98 17.81
N SER A 184 14.91 22.59 17.06
CA SER A 184 14.91 22.66 15.59
C SER A 184 14.07 21.53 14.99
N LEU A 185 12.96 21.90 14.37
CA LEU A 185 12.06 20.95 13.69
C LEU A 185 12.81 20.11 12.65
N PHE A 186 13.74 20.71 11.90
CA PHE A 186 14.51 20.00 10.87
C PHE A 186 15.35 18.86 11.47
N PHE A 187 16.12 19.15 12.52
CA PHE A 187 16.93 18.13 13.20
C PHE A 187 16.06 17.05 13.84
N ALA A 188 14.92 17.44 14.42
CA ALA A 188 13.97 16.50 15.00
C ALA A 188 13.42 15.53 13.95
N LEU A 189 13.05 16.03 12.76
CA LEU A 189 12.63 15.20 11.63
C LEU A 189 13.74 14.27 11.14
N CYS A 190 15.00 14.73 11.08
CA CYS A 190 16.13 13.87 10.72
C CYS A 190 16.35 12.75 11.74
N VAL A 191 16.35 13.05 13.04
CA VAL A 191 16.51 12.04 14.11
C VAL A 191 15.37 11.03 14.06
N THR A 192 14.15 11.52 13.87
CA THR A 192 12.94 10.70 13.73
C THR A 192 13.04 9.80 12.50
N MET A 193 13.51 10.30 11.36
CA MET A 193 13.72 9.52 10.14
C MET A 193 14.68 8.34 10.40
N PHE A 194 15.83 8.58 11.02
CA PHE A 194 16.78 7.50 11.33
C PHE A 194 16.19 6.48 12.30
N ALA A 195 15.47 6.94 13.32
CA ALA A 195 14.77 6.05 14.24
C ALA A 195 13.74 5.17 13.51
N CYS A 196 12.92 5.75 12.63
CA CYS A 196 11.96 5.00 11.81
C CYS A 196 12.62 3.97 10.91
N LEU A 197 13.76 4.31 10.29
CA LEU A 197 14.49 3.37 9.44
C LEU A 197 15.00 2.19 10.26
N ILE A 198 15.64 2.42 11.41
CA ILE A 198 16.16 1.36 12.27
C ILE A 198 15.04 0.47 12.80
N LEU A 199 13.95 1.08 13.28
CA LEU A 199 12.78 0.36 13.81
C LEU A 199 12.03 -0.42 12.72
N GLY A 200 12.00 0.08 11.49
CA GLY A 200 11.30 -0.53 10.38
C GLY A 200 11.98 -1.76 9.78
N LEU A 201 13.31 -1.90 9.91
CA LEU A 201 14.09 -2.96 9.26
C LEU A 201 13.80 -4.38 9.79
N GLY A 202 13.29 -4.51 11.02
CA GLY A 202 13.05 -5.81 11.68
C GLY A 202 11.60 -6.28 11.68
N LEU A 203 10.67 -5.50 11.11
CA LEU A 203 9.23 -5.71 11.26
C LEU A 203 8.56 -5.92 9.90
N PRO A 204 7.52 -6.77 9.81
CA PRO A 204 6.65 -6.82 8.63
C PRO A 204 6.00 -5.43 8.38
N THR A 205 5.61 -5.13 7.13
CA THR A 205 5.20 -3.77 6.73
C THR A 205 4.06 -3.20 7.56
N VAL A 206 3.02 -4.00 7.84
CA VAL A 206 1.86 -3.54 8.64
C VAL A 206 2.28 -3.19 10.09
N PRO A 207 2.97 -4.08 10.84
CA PRO A 207 3.57 -3.74 12.13
C PRO A 207 4.49 -2.53 12.13
N ALA A 208 5.39 -2.42 11.14
CA ALA A 208 6.36 -1.33 11.09
C ALA A 208 5.66 0.04 11.04
N TYR A 209 4.65 0.18 10.18
CA TYR A 209 3.90 1.44 10.04
C TYR A 209 3.12 1.80 11.29
N LEU A 210 2.40 0.84 11.88
CA LEU A 210 1.62 1.10 13.10
C LEU A 210 2.52 1.47 14.29
N PHE A 211 3.70 0.86 14.37
CA PHE A 211 4.71 1.18 15.36
C PHE A 211 5.30 2.59 15.14
N ILE A 212 5.61 2.95 13.89
CA ILE A 212 6.09 4.29 13.55
C ILE A 212 5.06 5.36 13.93
N VAL A 213 3.80 5.20 13.56
CA VAL A 213 2.73 6.17 13.86
C VAL A 213 2.59 6.39 15.38
N LEU A 214 2.68 5.31 16.16
CA LEU A 214 2.60 5.35 17.62
C LEU A 214 3.75 6.13 18.27
N PHE A 215 4.97 5.97 17.76
CA PHE A 215 6.15 6.60 18.33
C PHE A 215 6.37 8.00 17.79
N VAL A 216 6.15 8.19 16.49
CA VAL A 216 6.41 9.43 15.77
C VAL A 216 5.28 10.44 15.93
N GLY A 217 4.03 10.01 15.97
CA GLY A 217 2.88 10.91 16.13
C GLY A 217 3.05 11.86 17.34
N PRO A 218 3.32 11.34 18.55
CA PRO A 218 3.57 12.17 19.72
C PRO A 218 4.84 13.05 19.60
N VAL A 219 5.87 12.61 18.88
CA VAL A 219 7.08 13.39 18.62
C VAL A 219 6.72 14.63 17.78
N ILE A 220 6.03 14.42 16.65
CA ILE A 220 5.65 15.47 15.71
C ILE A 220 4.68 16.47 16.36
N GLN A 221 3.69 15.99 17.12
CA GLN A 221 2.77 16.87 17.86
C GLN A 221 3.48 17.73 18.91
N LYS A 222 4.44 17.17 19.65
CA LYS A 222 5.25 17.93 20.62
C LYS A 222 6.14 18.99 19.96
N LEU A 223 6.45 18.82 18.68
CA LEU A 223 7.21 19.79 17.87
C LEU A 223 6.30 20.86 17.23
N GLY A 224 4.99 20.86 17.54
CA GLY A 224 4.03 21.85 17.07
C GLY A 224 3.52 21.61 15.64
N VAL A 225 3.71 20.40 15.11
CA VAL A 225 3.22 20.00 13.79
C VAL A 225 2.00 19.11 13.98
N ASP A 226 0.91 19.44 13.28
CA ASP A 226 -0.30 18.63 13.30
C ASP A 226 -0.05 17.26 12.64
N ILE A 227 -0.84 16.25 13.03
CA ILE A 227 -0.68 14.88 12.53
C ILE A 227 -0.97 14.78 11.02
N LEU A 228 -1.63 15.79 10.44
CA LEU A 228 -1.77 16.04 9.00
C LEU A 228 -1.84 17.54 8.71
#